data_AF-K5EC94-F1
#
_entry.id   AF-K5EC94-F1
#
_cell.length_a   1.000
_cell.length_b   1.000
_cell.length_c   1.000
_cell.angle_alpha   90.00
_cell.angle_beta   90.00
_cell.angle_gamma   90.00
#
_symmetry.space_group_name_H-M   'P 1'
#
loop_
_entity.id
_entity.type
_entity.pdbx_description
1 polymer ?
#
loop_
_entity_poly.entity_id
_entity_poly.type
_entity_poly.pdbx_seq_one_letter_code
_entity_poly.pdbx_strand_id
1 'polypeptide(L)'
;MGGDAGKRLGDGLNNVTVFLRGKAKSLAPGVIEAPLRKREEVRLGLLLMGASIRGSASEFRRIIPKARLDAEEAGAGEIRPNWR
;
A
#
# COMPACT_ATOMS: atom_id res chain seq x y z
N MET A 1 9.30 -3.69 0.62
CA MET A 1 10.40 -3.57 1.59
C MET A 1 10.32 -4.73 2.57
N GLY A 2 11.34 -5.59 2.61
CA GLY A 2 11.37 -6.79 3.47
C GLY A 2 11.89 -6.56 4.91
N GLY A 3 12.28 -5.32 5.26
CA GLY A 3 12.77 -4.92 6.57
C GLY A 3 12.19 -3.57 7.01
N ASP A 4 12.77 -2.98 8.06
CA ASP A 4 12.32 -1.69 8.61
C ASP A 4 12.60 -0.50 7.70
N ALA A 5 11.78 0.54 7.82
CA ALA A 5 11.96 1.79 7.10
C ALA A 5 12.41 2.93 8.03
N GLY A 6 13.27 3.79 7.50
CA GLY A 6 13.86 4.94 8.20
C GLY A 6 12.86 6.07 8.50
N LYS A 7 13.39 7.29 8.73
CA LYS A 7 12.56 8.48 9.00
C LYS A 7 11.93 9.00 7.70
N ARG A 8 10.70 9.54 7.81
CA ARG A 8 9.93 10.14 6.70
C ARG A 8 9.69 9.19 5.54
N LEU A 9 9.33 7.94 5.84
CA LEU A 9 8.93 7.02 4.79
C LEU A 9 7.73 7.63 4.04
N GLY A 10 7.91 7.86 2.75
CA GLY A 10 6.90 8.42 1.87
C GLY A 10 7.10 9.88 1.46
N ASP A 11 8.21 10.51 1.85
CA ASP A 11 8.58 11.86 1.40
C ASP A 11 8.78 11.89 -0.13
N GLY A 12 8.02 12.74 -0.84
CA GLY A 12 8.02 12.81 -2.30
C GLY A 12 7.24 11.73 -3.06
N LEU A 13 6.49 10.85 -2.37
CA LEU A 13 5.65 9.85 -3.05
C LEU A 13 4.44 10.50 -3.72
N ASN A 14 4.48 10.62 -5.05
CA ASN A 14 3.30 10.89 -5.86
C ASN A 14 2.73 9.57 -6.42
N ASN A 15 1.51 9.23 -6.00
CA ASN A 15 0.69 8.15 -6.56
C ASN A 15 1.26 6.71 -6.52
N VAL A 16 2.15 6.40 -5.58
CA VAL A 16 2.75 5.07 -5.43
C VAL A 16 2.33 4.38 -4.12
N THR A 17 2.30 3.05 -4.15
CA THR A 17 1.96 2.19 -3.01
C THR A 17 3.21 1.47 -2.53
N VAL A 18 3.52 1.58 -1.24
CA VAL A 18 4.66 0.90 -0.62
C VAL A 18 4.15 -0.23 0.26
N PHE A 19 4.69 -1.44 0.06
CA PHE A 19 4.45 -2.58 0.95
C PHE A 19 5.63 -2.77 1.89
N LEU A 20 5.37 -2.72 3.20
CA LEU A 20 6.38 -2.79 4.25
C LEU A 20 6.12 -3.99 5.17
N ARG A 21 7.09 -4.90 5.31
CA ARG A 21 7.02 -6.04 6.26
C ARG A 21 7.35 -5.63 7.70
N GLY A 22 8.20 -4.63 7.86
CA GLY A 22 8.68 -4.12 9.15
C GLY A 22 7.87 -2.96 9.70
N LYS A 23 8.47 -2.22 10.65
CA LYS A 23 7.91 -0.96 11.16
C LYS A 23 8.59 0.23 10.48
N ALA A 24 7.83 1.29 10.22
CA ALA A 24 8.40 2.59 9.87
C ALA A 24 8.70 3.37 11.15
N LYS A 25 9.88 3.97 11.24
CA LYS A 25 10.22 4.83 12.40
C LYS A 25 9.38 6.11 12.42
N SER A 26 9.10 6.67 11.25
CA SER A 26 8.11 7.73 11.08
C SER A 26 7.61 7.78 9.63
N LEU A 27 6.34 8.11 9.46
CA LEU A 27 5.75 8.37 8.14
C LEU A 27 5.91 9.85 7.79
N ALA A 28 5.98 10.15 6.49
CA ALA A 28 5.94 11.52 6.01
C ALA A 28 4.54 12.16 6.25
N PRO A 29 4.45 13.49 6.41
CA PRO A 29 3.16 14.17 6.48
C PRO A 29 2.29 13.84 5.25
N GLY A 30 1.01 13.51 5.48
CA GLY A 30 0.08 13.13 4.41
C GLY A 30 0.20 11.68 3.94
N VAL A 31 1.06 10.86 4.56
CA VAL A 31 1.20 9.42 4.31
C VAL A 31 0.68 8.64 5.51
N ILE A 32 -0.06 7.57 5.24
CA ILE A 32 -0.71 6.74 6.26
C ILE A 32 -0.46 5.25 6.03
N GLU A 33 -0.61 4.47 7.10
CA GLU A 33 -0.76 3.02 7.02
C GLU A 33 -2.23 2.67 6.74
N ALA A 34 -2.46 1.81 5.76
CA ALA A 34 -3.77 1.29 5.38
C ALA A 34 -3.74 -0.25 5.35
N PRO A 35 -4.89 -0.91 5.56
CA PRO A 35 -4.97 -2.36 5.39
C PRO A 35 -4.69 -2.74 3.91
N LEU A 36 -4.16 -3.94 3.71
CA LEU A 36 -4.07 -4.52 2.37
C LEU A 36 -5.47 -4.93 1.90
N ARG A 37 -5.78 -4.64 0.63
CA ARG A 37 -6.95 -5.19 -0.04
C ARG A 37 -6.63 -6.58 -0.60
N LYS A 38 -7.62 -7.46 -0.71
CA LYS A 38 -7.45 -8.83 -1.26
C LYS A 38 -6.70 -8.86 -2.60
N ARG A 39 -6.99 -7.92 -3.51
CA ARG A 39 -6.30 -7.82 -4.81
C ARG A 39 -4.80 -7.53 -4.66
N GLU A 40 -4.43 -6.75 -3.66
CA GLU A 40 -3.04 -6.40 -3.37
C GLU A 40 -2.32 -7.54 -2.66
N GLU A 41 -2.99 -8.29 -1.79
CA GLU A 41 -2.43 -9.50 -1.17
C GLU A 41 -2.01 -10.53 -2.22
N VAL A 42 -2.87 -10.79 -3.21
CA VAL A 42 -2.54 -11.72 -4.31
C VAL A 42 -1.33 -11.22 -5.11
N ARG A 43 -1.32 -9.92 -5.48
CA ARG A 43 -0.20 -9.33 -6.21
C ARG A 43 1.10 -9.39 -5.42
N LEU A 44 1.04 -9.13 -4.12
CA LEU A 44 2.19 -9.21 -3.23
C LEU A 44 2.69 -10.64 -3.08
N GLY A 45 1.80 -11.63 -2.94
CA GLY A 45 2.18 -13.04 -2.92
C GLY A 45 2.95 -13.47 -4.17
N LEU A 46 2.50 -13.07 -5.35
CA LEU A 46 3.21 -13.30 -6.63
C LEU A 46 4.60 -12.64 -6.64
N LEU A 47 4.71 -11.41 -6.14
CA LEU A 47 5.99 -10.69 -6.06
C LEU A 47 6.97 -11.38 -5.10
N LEU A 48 6.49 -11.88 -3.96
CA LEU A 48 7.32 -12.59 -2.98
C LEU A 48 7.84 -13.91 -3.56
N MET A 49 6.98 -14.65 -4.26
CA MET A 49 7.39 -15.88 -4.96
C MET A 49 8.45 -15.60 -6.02
N GLY A 50 8.24 -14.58 -6.87
CA GLY A 50 9.20 -14.20 -7.90
C GLY A 50 10.56 -13.73 -7.35
N ALA A 51 10.55 -13.12 -6.16
CA ALA A 51 11.76 -12.69 -5.46
C ALA A 51 12.39 -13.79 -4.57
N SER A 52 11.82 -15.01 -4.52
CA SER A 52 12.22 -16.08 -3.60
C SER A 52 12.24 -15.65 -2.12
N ILE A 53 11.36 -14.72 -1.74
CA ILE A 53 11.24 -14.23 -0.36
C ILE A 53 10.24 -15.12 0.39
N ARG A 54 10.69 -15.73 1.48
CA ARG A 54 9.80 -16.46 2.39
C ARG A 54 8.98 -15.48 3.23
N GLY A 55 7.66 -15.66 3.20
CA GLY A 55 6.71 -14.87 3.97
C GLY A 55 5.32 -14.84 3.34
N SER A 56 4.36 -14.35 4.10
CA SER A 56 2.96 -14.17 3.72
C SER A 56 2.65 -12.69 3.49
N ALA A 57 1.69 -12.41 2.61
CA ALA A 57 1.26 -11.03 2.34
C ALA A 57 0.68 -10.32 3.57
N SER A 58 0.14 -11.08 4.54
CA SER A 58 -0.39 -10.59 5.80
C SER A 58 0.67 -10.04 6.76
N GLU A 59 1.95 -10.33 6.54
CA GLU A 59 3.06 -9.73 7.28
C GLU A 59 3.39 -8.30 6.80
N PHE A 60 2.76 -7.85 5.71
CA PHE A 60 3.02 -6.54 5.14
C PHE A 60 1.91 -5.56 5.50
N ARG A 61 2.27 -4.28 5.48
CA ARG A 61 1.36 -3.16 5.58
C ARG A 61 1.46 -2.32 4.33
N ARG A 62 0.35 -1.66 4.00
CA ARG A 62 0.28 -0.76 2.86
C ARG A 62 0.51 0.66 3.35
N ILE A 63 1.49 1.35 2.78
CA ILE A 63 1.79 2.74 3.08
C ILE A 63 1.50 3.55 1.83
N ILE A 64 0.54 4.47 1.95
CA ILE A 64 0.00 5.25 0.84
C ILE A 64 -0.27 6.69 1.27
N PRO A 65 -0.32 7.65 0.32
CA PRO A 65 -0.83 8.99 0.59
C PRO A 65 -2.29 8.94 1.04
N LYS A 66 -2.68 9.76 2.02
CA LYS A 66 -4.05 9.86 2.52
C LYS A 66 -5.05 10.22 1.42
N ALA A 67 -4.70 11.18 0.55
CA ALA A 67 -5.53 11.57 -0.59
C ALA A 67 -5.86 10.39 -1.53
N ARG A 68 -4.96 9.38 -1.62
CA ARG A 68 -5.22 8.17 -2.40
C ARG A 68 -6.21 7.26 -1.68
N LEU A 69 -6.11 7.11 -0.36
CA LEU A 69 -7.10 6.35 0.40
C LEU A 69 -8.48 6.98 0.24
N ASP A 70 -8.58 8.29 0.42
CA ASP A 70 -9.83 9.04 0.29
C ASP A 70 -10.43 8.87 -1.12
N ALA A 71 -9.60 8.89 -2.18
CA ALA A 71 -10.04 8.62 -3.55
C ALA A 71 -10.46 7.14 -3.78
N GLU A 72 -9.75 6.20 -3.17
CA GLU A 72 -10.09 4.77 -3.23
C GLU A 72 -11.39 4.45 -2.47
N GLU A 73 -11.73 5.21 -1.42
CA GLU A 73 -12.98 5.12 -0.68
C GLU A 73 -14.12 5.81 -1.43
N ALA A 74 -13.88 7.00 -1.98
CA ALA A 74 -14.84 7.72 -2.81
C ALA A 74 -15.20 6.93 -4.09
N GLY A 75 -14.21 6.34 -4.76
CA GLY A 75 -14.41 5.51 -5.95
C GLY A 75 -14.97 4.11 -5.67
N ALA A 76 -14.93 3.62 -4.43
CA ALA A 76 -15.58 2.37 -4.05
C ALA A 76 -17.11 2.50 -3.91
N GLY A 77 -17.62 3.74 -3.82
CA GLY A 77 -19.05 4.04 -3.81
C GLY A 77 -19.67 4.31 -5.20
N GLU A 78 -18.86 4.47 -6.25
CA GLU A 78 -19.36 4.89 -7.57
C GLU A 78 -19.12 3.82 -8.65
N ILE A 79 -19.97 2.79 -8.64
CA ILE A 79 -20.38 2.18 -9.91
C ILE A 79 -21.43 3.13 -10.52
N ARG A 80 -20.99 4.06 -11.37
CA ARG A 80 -21.85 4.69 -12.38
C ARG A 80 -21.22 4.52 -13.75
N PRO A 81 -21.44 3.38 -14.42
CA PRO A 81 -21.22 3.34 -15.83
C PRO A 81 -22.41 4.04 -16.49
N ASN A 82 -22.24 5.32 -16.83
CA ASN A 82 -23.14 5.97 -17.77
C ASN A 82 -22.56 5.76 -19.18
N TRP A 83 -22.95 4.66 -19.82
CA TRP A 83 -22.87 4.59 -21.27
C TRP A 83 -24.10 5.30 -21.81
N ARG A 84 -23.92 6.54 -22.27
CA ARG A 84 -24.89 7.21 -23.12
C ARG A 84 -24.18 8.07 -24.15
#